data_AF-A0A1Q6RNE8-F1
#
_entry.id   AF-A0A1Q6RNE8-F1
#
_cell.length_a   1.000
_cell.length_b   1.000
_cell.length_c   1.000
_cell.angle_alpha   90.00
_cell.angle_beta   90.00
_cell.angle_gamma   90.00
#
_symmetry.space_group_name_H-M   'P 1'
#
loop_
_entity.id
_entity.type
_entity.pdbx_description
1 polymer ?
#
loop_
_entity_poly.entity_id
_entity_poly.type
_entity_poly.pdbx_seq_one_letter_code
_entity_poly.pdbx_strand_id
1 'polypeptide(L)'
;MILADKIINLRKKAGWSQDELASKLNVTRQSVSKWEGAQSIPDMERIVRMSRLFGVTTDYLLKDELETEEFSSADADTGTSLRRVSMEQASNYLALRKAAAPRIALATLLCIVSPIVMIVLACACESSYFGISEDAAAGIGLCVMLCIVAAAVVIFIRTGHASAEFEFLEKEEFETEYGVAGMVKERKKEFGEQYSRLNAVGTALCILSVLPIFASLAFSAPYIWAGISVAALLLIASFGCYAFIRAGVYNAAMDKLLEEGDYTRENKRKNSVFGAISTAYWLVVTALFLYLSFGPSGNGQPGTLWYIWAIAGILYGAIVAFKNVFVRKGGKR
;
A
#
# COMPACT_ATOMS: atom_id res chain seq x y z
N MET A 1 -36.67 -24.63 -6.04
CA MET A 1 -37.65 -24.26 -7.09
C MET A 1 -37.15 -24.87 -8.38
N ILE A 2 -38.00 -25.53 -9.17
CA ILE A 2 -37.53 -26.15 -10.41
C ILE A 2 -37.35 -25.08 -11.51
N LEU A 3 -36.58 -25.39 -12.56
CA LEU A 3 -36.31 -24.47 -13.68
C LEU A 3 -37.59 -23.83 -14.25
N ALA A 4 -38.68 -24.60 -14.36
CA ALA A 4 -39.98 -24.12 -14.83
C ALA A 4 -40.52 -22.96 -13.97
N ASP A 5 -40.43 -23.08 -12.64
CA ASP A 5 -40.86 -22.04 -11.70
C ASP A 5 -40.00 -20.78 -11.82
N LYS A 6 -38.69 -20.95 -12.02
CA LYS A 6 -37.74 -19.84 -12.19
C LYS A 6 -38.03 -19.05 -13.47
N ILE A 7 -38.31 -19.73 -14.57
CA ILE A 7 -38.70 -19.09 -15.83
C ILE A 7 -40.00 -18.29 -15.66
N ILE A 8 -41.03 -18.88 -15.02
CA ILE A 8 -42.31 -18.20 -14.75
C ILE A 8 -42.10 -16.94 -13.91
N ASN A 9 -41.30 -17.06 -12.84
CA ASN A 9 -41.06 -15.95 -11.92
C ASN A 9 -40.30 -14.81 -12.59
N LEU A 10 -39.20 -15.11 -13.30
CA LEU A 10 -38.41 -14.10 -14.00
C LEU A 10 -39.22 -13.42 -15.10
N ARG A 11 -40.03 -14.18 -15.85
CA ARG A 11 -40.95 -13.60 -16.86
C ARG A 11 -41.97 -12.66 -16.23
N LYS A 12 -42.63 -13.08 -15.15
CA LYS A 12 -43.62 -12.25 -14.44
C LYS A 12 -42.98 -11.01 -13.83
N LYS A 13 -41.77 -11.14 -13.26
CA LYS A 13 -41.00 -10.02 -12.69
C LYS A 13 -40.62 -9.00 -13.75
N ALA A 14 -40.29 -9.45 -14.96
CA ALA A 14 -40.03 -8.59 -16.11
C ALA A 14 -41.31 -8.03 -16.79
N GLY A 15 -42.50 -8.45 -16.34
CA GLY A 15 -43.78 -7.99 -16.88
C GLY A 15 -44.13 -8.55 -18.26
N TRP A 16 -43.49 -9.65 -18.69
CA TRP A 16 -43.67 -10.17 -20.06
C TRP A 16 -44.76 -11.24 -20.17
N SER A 17 -45.43 -11.29 -21.32
CA SER A 17 -46.26 -12.43 -21.74
C SER A 17 -45.38 -13.59 -22.26
N GLN A 18 -45.95 -14.80 -22.36
CA GLN A 18 -45.23 -15.94 -22.95
C GLN A 18 -44.83 -15.68 -24.41
N ASP A 19 -45.66 -14.95 -25.16
CA ASP A 19 -45.39 -14.56 -26.54
C ASP A 19 -44.22 -13.57 -26.67
N GLU A 20 -44.12 -12.63 -25.73
CA GLU A 20 -43.01 -11.67 -25.66
C GLU A 20 -41.69 -12.34 -25.29
N LEU A 21 -41.70 -13.27 -24.33
CA LEU A 21 -40.53 -14.07 -24.00
C LEU A 21 -40.09 -14.94 -25.18
N ALA A 22 -41.05 -15.54 -25.89
CA ALA A 22 -40.78 -16.36 -27.07
C ALA A 22 -40.13 -15.54 -28.20
N SER A 23 -40.65 -14.32 -28.43
CA SER A 23 -40.10 -13.39 -29.41
C SER A 23 -38.68 -12.95 -29.05
N LYS A 24 -38.43 -12.59 -27.78
CA LYS A 24 -37.10 -12.20 -27.29
C LYS A 24 -36.06 -13.32 -27.38
N LEU A 25 -36.49 -14.58 -27.23
CA LEU A 25 -35.61 -15.74 -27.33
C LEU A 25 -35.53 -16.33 -28.74
N ASN A 26 -36.23 -15.77 -29.74
CA ASN A 26 -36.36 -16.35 -31.09
C ASN A 26 -36.80 -17.83 -31.04
N VAL A 27 -37.93 -18.10 -30.38
CA VAL A 27 -38.59 -19.40 -30.30
C VAL A 27 -40.11 -19.25 -30.44
N THR A 28 -40.84 -20.36 -30.54
CA THR A 28 -42.31 -20.31 -30.57
C THR A 28 -42.89 -20.18 -29.16
N ARG A 29 -44.07 -19.55 -29.05
CA ARG A 29 -44.86 -19.52 -27.80
C ARG A 29 -45.06 -20.90 -27.20
N GLN A 30 -45.25 -21.91 -28.05
CA GLN A 30 -45.44 -23.30 -27.63
C GLN A 30 -44.21 -23.87 -26.93
N SER A 31 -43.00 -23.49 -27.36
CA SER A 31 -41.75 -23.87 -26.66
C SER A 31 -41.71 -23.30 -25.25
N VAL A 32 -41.99 -22.00 -25.09
CA VAL A 32 -42.02 -21.35 -23.77
C VAL A 32 -43.07 -21.97 -22.85
N SER A 33 -44.28 -22.24 -23.38
CA SER A 33 -45.34 -22.91 -22.61
C SER A 33 -44.93 -24.31 -22.13
N LYS A 34 -44.18 -25.07 -22.94
CA LYS A 34 -43.68 -26.39 -22.53
C LYS A 34 -42.59 -26.30 -21.47
N TRP A 35 -41.74 -25.27 -21.51
CA TRP A 35 -40.72 -25.03 -20.48
C TRP A 35 -41.34 -24.62 -19.15
N GLU A 36 -42.28 -23.67 -19.16
CA GLU A 36 -43.00 -23.25 -17.95
C GLU A 36 -43.90 -24.37 -17.38
N GLY A 37 -44.36 -25.29 -18.23
CA GLY A 37 -45.13 -26.47 -17.82
C GLY A 37 -44.29 -27.70 -17.44
N ALA A 38 -42.96 -27.58 -17.37
CA ALA A 38 -42.02 -28.70 -17.13
C ALA A 38 -42.17 -29.90 -18.10
N GLN A 39 -42.76 -29.70 -19.28
CA GLN A 39 -42.97 -30.74 -20.30
C GLN A 39 -41.74 -30.94 -21.19
N SER A 40 -40.82 -29.97 -21.21
CA SER A 40 -39.55 -30.05 -21.92
C SER A 40 -38.53 -29.12 -21.27
N ILE A 41 -37.25 -29.39 -21.48
CA ILE A 41 -36.14 -28.60 -20.95
C ILE A 41 -35.55 -27.76 -22.10
N PRO A 42 -35.29 -26.45 -21.92
CA PRO A 42 -34.57 -25.65 -22.91
C PRO A 42 -33.16 -26.19 -23.13
N ASP A 43 -32.64 -26.07 -24.36
CA ASP A 43 -31.23 -26.40 -24.62
C ASP A 43 -30.27 -25.41 -23.92
N MET A 44 -28.99 -25.77 -23.86
CA MET A 44 -27.96 -24.94 -23.22
C MET A 44 -27.84 -23.54 -23.84
N GLU A 45 -28.05 -23.41 -25.15
CA GLU A 45 -27.98 -22.12 -25.82
C GLU A 45 -29.13 -21.19 -25.38
N ARG A 46 -30.34 -21.74 -25.22
CA ARG A 46 -31.50 -21.02 -24.70
C ARG A 46 -31.35 -20.68 -23.22
N ILE A 47 -30.73 -21.54 -22.42
CA ILE A 47 -30.43 -21.26 -21.02
C ILE A 47 -29.46 -20.06 -20.91
N VAL A 48 -28.39 -20.04 -21.71
CA VAL A 48 -27.45 -18.90 -21.76
C VAL A 48 -28.13 -17.62 -22.27
N ARG A 49 -29.05 -17.72 -23.24
CA ARG A 49 -29.82 -16.55 -23.68
C ARG A 49 -30.80 -16.06 -22.62
N MET A 50 -31.48 -16.96 -21.91
CA MET A 50 -32.37 -16.63 -20.80
C MET A 50 -31.61 -15.97 -19.66
N SER A 51 -30.42 -16.47 -19.31
CA SER A 51 -29.59 -15.91 -18.25
C SER A 51 -29.23 -14.44 -18.55
N ARG A 52 -28.86 -14.14 -19.80
CA ARG A 52 -28.63 -12.76 -20.27
C ARG A 52 -29.91 -11.93 -20.31
N LEU A 53 -31.01 -12.50 -20.79
CA LEU A 53 -32.29 -11.79 -20.95
C LEU A 53 -32.87 -11.35 -19.60
N PHE A 54 -32.76 -12.20 -18.59
CA PHE A 54 -33.26 -11.96 -17.24
C PHE A 54 -32.22 -11.33 -16.31
N GLY A 55 -30.96 -11.23 -16.74
CA GLY A 55 -29.86 -10.72 -15.94
C GLY A 55 -29.53 -11.60 -14.73
N VAL A 56 -29.65 -12.93 -14.84
CA VAL A 56 -29.35 -13.91 -13.77
C VAL A 56 -28.26 -14.87 -14.20
N THR A 57 -27.56 -15.52 -13.27
CA THR A 57 -26.55 -16.53 -13.63
C THR A 57 -27.18 -17.79 -14.22
N THR A 58 -26.43 -18.53 -15.04
CA THR A 58 -26.87 -19.86 -15.52
C THR A 58 -26.98 -20.87 -14.37
N ASP A 59 -26.13 -20.73 -13.35
CA ASP A 59 -26.19 -21.52 -12.12
C ASP A 59 -27.52 -21.33 -11.40
N TYR A 60 -27.99 -20.08 -11.28
CA TYR A 60 -29.31 -19.79 -10.71
C TYR A 60 -30.42 -20.49 -11.50
N LEU A 61 -30.36 -20.56 -12.82
CA LEU A 61 -31.38 -21.26 -13.61
C LEU A 61 -31.35 -22.78 -13.41
N LEU A 62 -30.16 -23.36 -13.22
CA LEU A 62 -29.94 -24.81 -13.27
C LEU A 62 -29.93 -25.53 -11.92
N LYS A 63 -29.55 -24.88 -10.82
CA LYS A 63 -29.48 -25.50 -9.49
C LYS A 63 -30.84 -25.51 -8.80
N ASP A 64 -31.17 -26.57 -8.07
CA ASP A 64 -32.47 -26.69 -7.37
C ASP A 64 -32.51 -25.98 -6.00
N GLU A 65 -31.35 -25.62 -5.45
CA GLU A 65 -31.20 -24.98 -4.15
C GLU A 65 -31.73 -23.53 -4.15
N LEU A 66 -32.24 -23.10 -2.98
CA LEU A 66 -32.72 -21.73 -2.73
C LEU A 66 -31.52 -20.75 -2.65
N GLU A 67 -30.76 -20.63 -3.73
CA GLU A 67 -29.80 -19.54 -3.89
C GLU A 67 -30.58 -18.25 -4.16
N THR A 68 -30.15 -17.15 -3.53
CA THR A 68 -30.69 -15.80 -3.77
C THR A 68 -30.47 -15.47 -5.25
N GLU A 69 -31.34 -14.66 -5.87
CA GLU A 69 -31.15 -14.22 -7.26
C GLU A 69 -29.77 -13.55 -7.42
N GLU A 70 -28.78 -14.33 -7.87
CA GLU A 70 -27.48 -13.81 -8.25
C GLU A 70 -27.61 -13.22 -9.66
N PHE A 71 -27.71 -11.90 -9.71
CA PHE A 71 -27.81 -11.18 -10.97
C PHE A 71 -26.49 -11.33 -11.75
N SER A 72 -26.58 -11.88 -12.96
CA SER A 72 -25.48 -11.93 -13.92
C SER A 72 -25.38 -10.56 -14.58
N SER A 73 -24.29 -9.85 -14.28
CA SER A 73 -23.96 -8.58 -14.92
C SER A 73 -23.48 -8.81 -16.36
N ALA A 74 -24.43 -9.00 -17.27
CA ALA A 74 -24.22 -8.81 -18.71
C ALA A 74 -24.98 -7.55 -19.13
N ASP A 75 -24.23 -6.46 -19.25
CA ASP A 75 -24.59 -5.17 -19.85
C ASP A 75 -25.67 -4.33 -19.16
N ALA A 76 -25.30 -3.79 -17.99
CA ALA A 76 -25.75 -2.47 -17.54
C ALA A 76 -24.61 -1.79 -16.76
N ASP A 77 -24.01 -0.79 -17.39
CA ASP A 77 -22.95 0.08 -16.88
C ASP A 77 -23.44 0.93 -15.70
N THR A 78 -23.24 0.46 -14.46
CA THR A 78 -22.78 1.25 -13.31
C THR A 78 -22.52 0.32 -12.10
N GLY A 79 -21.24 0.03 -11.78
CA GLY A 79 -20.90 -0.62 -10.50
C GLY A 79 -19.70 -1.57 -10.50
N THR A 80 -18.51 -1.08 -10.86
CA THR A 80 -17.18 -1.68 -10.60
C THR A 80 -16.94 -3.09 -11.17
N SER A 81 -16.71 -3.20 -12.49
CA SER A 81 -15.77 -4.21 -12.97
C SER A 81 -14.40 -3.90 -12.35
N LEU A 82 -13.93 -4.74 -11.44
CA LEU A 82 -12.59 -4.59 -10.87
C LEU A 82 -11.59 -4.42 -12.02
N ARG A 83 -10.73 -3.39 -11.93
CA ARG A 83 -9.76 -3.11 -12.98
C ARG A 83 -8.92 -4.37 -13.20
N ARG A 84 -8.86 -4.87 -14.44
CA ARG A 84 -8.04 -6.04 -14.76
C ARG A 84 -6.61 -5.63 -15.07
N VAL A 85 -5.67 -6.29 -14.42
CA VAL A 85 -4.23 -6.09 -14.63
C VAL A 85 -3.74 -7.15 -15.59
N SER A 86 -3.32 -6.71 -16.77
CA SER A 86 -2.76 -7.61 -17.77
C SER A 86 -1.33 -8.05 -17.45
N MET A 87 -0.88 -9.12 -18.10
CA MET A 87 0.51 -9.57 -18.04
C MET A 87 1.49 -8.45 -18.39
N GLU A 88 1.20 -7.69 -19.44
CA GLU A 88 2.03 -6.59 -19.90
C GLU A 88 2.10 -5.49 -18.83
N GLN A 89 0.95 -5.07 -18.30
CA GLN A 89 0.88 -4.04 -17.24
C GLN A 89 1.62 -4.46 -15.98
N ALA A 90 1.43 -5.70 -15.52
CA ALA A 90 2.16 -6.23 -14.37
C ALA A 90 3.67 -6.28 -14.62
N SER A 91 4.09 -6.69 -15.82
CA SER A 91 5.50 -6.75 -16.19
C SER A 91 6.15 -5.37 -16.26
N ASN A 92 5.45 -4.38 -16.82
CA ASN A 92 5.87 -2.98 -16.93
C ASN A 92 5.98 -2.34 -15.56
N TYR A 93 5.00 -2.56 -14.68
CA TYR A 93 5.04 -2.10 -13.29
C TYR A 93 6.25 -2.67 -12.53
N LEU A 94 6.49 -3.98 -12.62
CA LEU A 94 7.64 -4.61 -11.98
C LEU A 94 8.97 -4.07 -12.52
N ALA A 95 9.09 -3.90 -13.84
CA ALA A 95 10.29 -3.34 -14.47
C ALA A 95 10.56 -1.91 -14.01
N LEU A 96 9.51 -1.08 -13.98
CA LEU A 96 9.56 0.30 -13.49
C LEU A 96 10.02 0.36 -12.02
N ARG A 97 9.42 -0.45 -11.14
CA ARG A 97 9.78 -0.51 -9.71
C ARG A 97 11.19 -1.03 -9.49
N LYS A 98 11.63 -2.03 -10.28
CA LYS A 98 13.01 -2.54 -10.25
C LYS A 98 14.02 -1.46 -10.65
N ALA A 99 13.73 -0.67 -11.68
CA ALA A 99 14.56 0.45 -12.11
C ALA A 99 14.54 1.65 -11.14
N ALA A 100 13.42 1.87 -10.45
CA ALA A 100 13.28 2.92 -9.45
C ALA A 100 13.98 2.59 -8.12
N ALA A 101 14.03 1.32 -7.72
CA ALA A 101 14.61 0.86 -6.45
C ALA A 101 15.98 1.47 -6.10
N PRO A 102 17.03 1.43 -6.96
CA PRO A 102 18.31 2.04 -6.63
C PRO A 102 18.25 3.57 -6.50
N ARG A 103 17.35 4.24 -7.23
CA ARG A 103 17.19 5.70 -7.15
C ARG A 103 16.54 6.12 -5.83
N ILE A 104 15.50 5.40 -5.40
CA ILE A 104 14.83 5.63 -4.10
C ILE A 104 15.79 5.33 -2.94
N ALA A 105 16.57 4.25 -3.07
CA ALA A 105 17.59 3.91 -2.08
C ALA A 105 18.70 4.98 -2.00
N LEU A 106 19.16 5.51 -3.15
CA LEU A 106 20.15 6.58 -3.21
C LEU A 106 19.61 7.88 -2.58
N ALA A 107 18.36 8.26 -2.87
CA ALA A 107 17.73 9.43 -2.28
C ALA A 107 17.69 9.34 -0.75
N THR A 108 17.34 8.16 -0.22
CA THR A 108 17.32 7.95 1.24
C THR A 108 18.72 7.99 1.84
N LEU A 109 19.71 7.41 1.16
CA LEU A 109 21.12 7.47 1.56
C LEU A 109 21.59 8.93 1.65
N LEU A 110 21.27 9.76 0.65
CA LEU A 110 21.60 11.19 0.65
C LEU A 110 20.98 11.92 1.85
N CYS A 111 19.74 11.63 2.21
CA CYS A 111 19.11 12.21 3.40
C CYS A 111 19.86 11.83 4.68
N ILE A 112 20.25 10.57 4.85
CA ILE A 112 20.95 10.08 6.05
C ILE A 112 22.37 10.65 6.13
N VAL A 113 23.04 10.80 4.99
CA VAL A 113 24.41 11.36 4.90
C VAL A 113 24.42 12.88 5.00
N SER A 114 23.30 13.57 4.72
CA SER A 114 23.24 15.04 4.68
C SER A 114 23.78 15.75 5.94
N PRO A 115 23.57 15.28 7.19
CA PRO A 115 24.10 15.93 8.37
C PRO A 115 25.62 15.72 8.56
N ILE A 116 26.25 14.79 7.83
CA ILE A 116 27.68 14.49 7.97
C ILE A 116 28.53 15.71 7.66
N VAL A 117 28.16 16.51 6.65
CA VAL A 117 28.88 17.74 6.31
C VAL A 117 28.87 18.72 7.47
N MET A 118 27.73 18.87 8.15
CA MET A 118 27.59 19.74 9.30
C MET A 118 28.44 19.26 10.48
N ILE A 119 28.43 17.95 10.76
CA ILE A 119 29.23 17.33 11.84
C ILE A 119 30.73 17.53 11.59
N VAL A 120 31.19 17.27 10.36
CA VAL A 120 32.61 17.38 10.00
C VAL A 120 33.08 18.82 10.08
N LEU A 121 32.29 19.79 9.59
CA LEU A 121 32.64 21.22 9.67
C LEU A 121 32.67 21.74 11.12
N ALA A 122 31.73 21.30 11.95
CA ALA A 122 31.73 21.65 13.38
C ALA A 122 33.00 21.15 14.07
N CYS A 123 33.38 19.88 13.86
CA CYS A 123 34.61 19.34 14.44
C CYS A 123 35.89 20.01 13.88
N ALA A 124 35.89 20.38 12.59
CA ALA A 124 37.03 21.08 11.98
C ALA A 124 37.25 22.49 12.57
N CYS A 125 36.17 23.17 12.94
CA CYS A 125 36.22 24.48 13.60
C CYS A 125 36.88 24.41 14.98
N GLU A 126 36.45 23.45 15.82
CA GLU A 126 37.02 23.27 17.17
C GLU A 126 38.51 22.90 17.16
N SER A 127 38.96 22.25 16.08
CA SER A 127 40.35 21.83 15.91
C SER A 127 41.31 22.97 15.54
N SER A 128 40.81 24.21 15.33
CA SER A 128 41.55 25.34 14.76
C SER A 128 42.24 25.06 13.40
N TYR A 129 41.84 23.97 12.72
CA TYR A 129 42.59 23.43 11.57
C TYR A 129 42.38 24.24 10.28
N PHE A 130 41.23 24.90 10.16
CA PHE A 130 40.80 25.59 8.93
C PHE A 130 40.63 27.11 9.05
N GLY A 131 40.79 27.69 10.25
CA GLY A 131 40.62 29.14 10.45
C GLY A 131 39.23 29.68 10.09
N ILE A 132 38.22 28.81 9.99
CA ILE A 132 36.83 29.16 9.70
C ILE A 132 36.16 29.50 11.04
N SER A 133 35.37 30.58 11.08
CA SER A 133 34.58 30.91 12.27
C SER A 133 33.44 29.90 12.47
N GLU A 134 33.03 29.70 13.72
CA GLU A 134 31.93 28.79 14.08
C GLU A 134 30.65 29.11 13.31
N ASP A 135 30.29 30.40 13.22
CA ASP A 135 29.13 30.88 12.47
C ASP A 135 29.21 30.53 10.98
N ALA A 136 30.40 30.63 10.37
CA ALA A 136 30.60 30.30 8.97
C ALA A 136 30.52 28.79 8.74
N ALA A 137 31.09 27.97 9.64
CA ALA A 137 31.00 26.51 9.56
C ALA A 137 29.56 26.03 9.68
N ALA A 138 28.79 26.57 10.63
CA ALA A 138 27.37 26.29 10.81
C ALA A 138 26.55 26.72 9.58
N GLY A 139 26.77 27.95 9.08
CA GLY A 139 26.06 28.50 7.92
C GLY A 139 26.32 27.70 6.63
N ILE A 140 27.59 27.39 6.34
CA ILE A 140 27.98 26.59 5.18
C ILE A 140 27.44 25.17 5.31
N GLY A 141 27.59 24.54 6.48
CA GLY A 141 27.11 23.19 6.75
C GLY A 141 25.60 23.06 6.54
N LEU A 142 24.82 24.02 7.04
CA LEU A 142 23.37 24.06 6.84
C LEU A 142 23.01 24.22 5.36
N CYS A 143 23.67 25.14 4.64
CA CYS A 143 23.41 25.34 3.22
C CYS A 143 23.68 24.06 2.40
N VAL A 144 24.79 23.38 2.66
CA VAL A 144 25.14 22.13 1.96
C VAL A 144 24.17 21.01 2.32
N MET A 145 23.82 20.85 3.60
CA MET A 145 22.84 19.88 4.06
C MET A 145 21.50 20.06 3.32
N LEU A 146 21.00 21.30 3.24
CA LEU A 146 19.74 21.61 2.55
C LEU A 146 19.82 21.33 1.05
N CYS A 147 20.94 21.63 0.39
CA CYS A 147 21.16 21.30 -1.02
C CYS A 147 21.13 19.78 -1.28
N ILE A 148 21.76 18.98 -0.41
CA ILE A 148 21.74 17.51 -0.51
C ILE A 148 20.31 16.97 -0.32
N VAL A 149 19.58 17.48 0.67
CA VAL A 149 18.19 17.10 0.92
C VAL A 149 17.29 17.50 -0.26
N ALA A 150 17.47 18.70 -0.82
CA ALA A 150 16.72 19.14 -1.99
C ALA A 150 16.96 18.20 -3.19
N ALA A 151 18.20 17.79 -3.44
CA ALA A 151 18.53 16.82 -4.48
C ALA A 151 17.85 15.46 -4.23
N ALA A 152 17.84 14.97 -2.99
CA ALA A 152 17.15 13.73 -2.62
C ALA A 152 15.63 13.82 -2.86
N VAL A 153 14.99 14.93 -2.46
CA VAL A 153 13.56 15.17 -2.68
C VAL A 153 13.22 15.20 -4.18
N VAL A 154 14.05 15.83 -5.02
CA VAL A 154 13.86 15.82 -6.48
C VAL A 154 13.88 14.39 -7.04
N ILE A 155 14.78 13.53 -6.54
CA ILE A 155 14.82 12.12 -6.94
C ILE A 155 13.51 11.41 -6.53
N PHE A 156 13.05 11.59 -5.28
CA PHE A 156 11.80 11.00 -4.81
C PHE A 156 10.60 11.42 -5.67
N ILE A 157 10.44 12.72 -5.93
CA ILE A 157 9.33 13.26 -6.74
C ILE A 157 9.35 12.68 -8.16
N ARG A 158 10.52 12.66 -8.82
CA ARG A 158 10.64 12.09 -10.17
C ARG A 158 10.31 10.60 -10.20
N THR A 159 10.77 9.83 -9.22
CA THR A 159 10.46 8.40 -9.13
C THR A 159 8.99 8.13 -8.77
N GLY A 160 8.39 8.97 -7.93
CA GLY A 160 6.98 8.86 -7.53
C GLY A 160 6.04 9.13 -8.69
N HIS A 161 6.25 10.23 -9.43
CA HIS A 161 5.46 10.55 -10.63
C HIS A 161 5.52 9.46 -11.68
N ALA A 162 6.69 8.85 -11.90
CA ALA A 162 6.82 7.74 -12.86
C ALA A 162 5.93 6.54 -12.50
N SER A 163 5.65 6.32 -11.20
CA SER A 163 4.77 5.25 -10.72
C SER A 163 3.31 5.65 -10.51
N ALA A 164 2.93 6.90 -10.81
CA ALA A 164 1.59 7.42 -10.52
C ALA A 164 0.48 6.66 -11.29
N GLU A 165 0.77 6.22 -12.52
CA GLU A 165 -0.17 5.42 -13.32
C GLU A 165 -0.56 4.09 -12.65
N PHE A 166 0.31 3.57 -11.78
CA PHE A 166 0.13 2.30 -11.08
C PHE A 166 -0.33 2.46 -9.63
N GLU A 167 -0.70 3.67 -9.21
CA GLU A 167 -1.13 3.95 -7.84
C GLU A 167 -2.41 3.18 -7.47
N PHE A 168 -3.25 2.87 -8.47
CA PHE A 168 -4.45 2.03 -8.30
C PHE A 168 -4.14 0.63 -7.76
N LEU A 169 -2.96 0.06 -8.02
CA LEU A 169 -2.58 -1.26 -7.48
C LEU A 169 -2.51 -1.28 -5.96
N GLU A 170 -2.29 -0.11 -5.34
CA GLU A 170 -2.25 0.05 -3.89
C GLU A 170 -3.60 0.47 -3.31
N LYS A 171 -4.32 1.36 -4.00
CA LYS A 171 -5.53 2.01 -3.48
C LYS A 171 -6.82 1.30 -3.83
N GLU A 172 -6.87 0.62 -4.97
CA GLU A 172 -8.08 0.05 -5.53
C GLU A 172 -8.05 -1.48 -5.50
N GLU A 173 -9.25 -2.06 -5.51
CA GLU A 173 -9.43 -3.49 -5.72
C GLU A 173 -9.28 -3.78 -7.23
N PHE A 174 -8.54 -4.83 -7.55
CA PHE A 174 -8.26 -5.20 -8.94
C PHE A 174 -8.25 -6.72 -9.11
N GLU A 175 -8.39 -7.18 -10.34
CA GLU A 175 -8.25 -8.59 -10.71
C GLU A 175 -7.02 -8.78 -11.58
N THR A 176 -6.24 -9.82 -11.35
CA THR A 176 -5.14 -10.18 -12.23
C THR A 176 -5.62 -11.11 -13.34
N GLU A 177 -5.17 -10.88 -14.58
CA GLU A 177 -5.39 -11.85 -15.67
C GLU A 177 -4.74 -13.21 -15.38
N TYR A 178 -5.22 -14.25 -16.09
CA TYR A 178 -4.69 -15.60 -15.96
C TYR A 178 -3.17 -15.63 -16.19
N GLY A 179 -2.44 -16.30 -15.29
CA GLY A 179 -0.99 -16.44 -15.35
C GLY A 179 -0.19 -15.32 -14.68
N VAL A 180 -0.75 -14.11 -14.47
CA VAL A 180 -0.03 -12.98 -13.84
C VAL A 180 0.50 -13.37 -12.46
N ALA A 181 -0.35 -13.95 -11.61
CA ALA A 181 0.05 -14.41 -10.29
C ALA A 181 1.16 -15.48 -10.36
N GLY A 182 1.14 -16.35 -11.38
CA GLY A 182 2.19 -17.33 -11.61
C GLY A 182 3.53 -16.68 -11.94
N MET A 183 3.53 -15.76 -12.90
CA MET A 183 4.72 -14.98 -13.30
C MET A 183 5.32 -14.19 -12.12
N VAL A 184 4.47 -13.54 -11.33
CA VAL A 184 4.94 -12.76 -10.16
C VAL A 184 5.50 -13.67 -9.07
N LYS A 185 4.87 -14.83 -8.81
CA LYS A 185 5.40 -15.83 -7.86
C LYS A 185 6.74 -16.40 -8.29
N GLU A 186 6.92 -16.67 -9.57
CA GLU A 186 8.19 -17.13 -10.14
C GLU A 186 9.30 -16.07 -9.92
N ARG A 187 9.04 -14.82 -10.30
CA ARG A 187 9.98 -13.70 -10.06
C ARG A 187 10.28 -13.48 -8.57
N LYS A 188 9.28 -13.65 -7.70
CA LYS A 188 9.44 -13.53 -6.25
C LYS A 188 10.32 -14.65 -5.69
N LYS A 189 10.18 -15.87 -6.22
CA LYS A 189 11.05 -17.01 -5.87
C LYS A 189 12.49 -16.76 -6.33
N GLU A 190 12.70 -16.32 -7.56
CA GLU A 190 14.03 -15.98 -8.10
C GLU A 190 14.71 -14.87 -7.28
N PHE A 191 13.94 -13.85 -6.88
CA PHE A 191 14.46 -12.73 -6.10
C PHE A 191 14.64 -13.06 -4.61
N GLY A 192 14.06 -14.15 -4.10
CA GLY A 192 14.02 -14.47 -2.68
C GLY A 192 15.41 -14.56 -2.02
N GLU A 193 16.38 -15.18 -2.69
CA GLU A 193 17.76 -15.26 -2.18
C GLU A 193 18.42 -13.87 -2.12
N GLN A 194 18.27 -13.08 -3.19
CA GLN A 194 18.80 -11.72 -3.24
C GLN A 194 18.15 -10.81 -2.20
N TYR A 195 16.84 -10.95 -1.97
CA TYR A 195 16.09 -10.24 -0.93
C TYR A 195 16.61 -10.57 0.46
N SER A 196 16.75 -11.87 0.78
CA SER A 196 17.29 -12.33 2.06
C SER A 196 18.72 -11.83 2.28
N ARG A 197 19.60 -11.94 1.27
CA ARG A 197 20.99 -11.46 1.36
C ARG A 197 21.07 -9.96 1.58
N LEU A 198 20.30 -9.15 0.85
CA LEU A 198 20.27 -7.70 1.04
C LEU A 198 19.78 -7.31 2.43
N ASN A 199 18.75 -7.98 2.95
CA ASN A 199 18.25 -7.72 4.30
C ASN A 199 19.25 -8.16 5.39
N ALA A 200 19.93 -9.29 5.20
CA ALA A 200 20.98 -9.75 6.11
C ALA A 200 22.16 -8.76 6.14
N VAL A 201 22.67 -8.35 4.97
CA VAL A 201 23.73 -7.34 4.85
C VAL A 201 23.28 -6.00 5.44
N GLY A 202 22.06 -5.56 5.14
CA GLY A 202 21.51 -4.32 5.68
C GLY A 202 21.45 -4.32 7.21
N THR A 203 20.95 -5.42 7.79
CA THR A 203 20.88 -5.62 9.23
C THR A 203 22.26 -5.63 9.87
N ALA A 204 23.21 -6.38 9.29
CA ALA A 204 24.58 -6.44 9.77
C ALA A 204 25.25 -5.05 9.75
N LEU A 205 25.11 -4.29 8.66
CA LEU A 205 25.66 -2.94 8.56
C LEU A 205 25.05 -1.99 9.59
N CYS A 206 23.74 -2.04 9.81
CA CYS A 206 23.10 -1.21 10.84
C CYS A 206 23.61 -1.55 12.25
N ILE A 207 23.79 -2.84 12.58
CA ILE A 207 24.34 -3.25 13.88
C ILE A 207 25.80 -2.81 14.02
N LEU A 208 26.62 -3.06 12.99
CA LEU A 208 28.04 -2.71 12.99
C LEU A 208 28.30 -1.20 12.90
N SER A 209 27.31 -0.41 12.47
CA SER A 209 27.44 1.05 12.38
C SER A 209 27.75 1.73 13.71
N VAL A 210 27.47 1.08 14.84
CA VAL A 210 27.72 1.63 16.19
C VAL A 210 29.18 1.43 16.64
N LEU A 211 29.93 0.52 16.01
CA LEU A 211 31.32 0.21 16.39
C LEU A 211 32.26 1.44 16.40
N PRO A 212 32.21 2.39 15.44
CA PRO A 212 33.05 3.58 15.48
C PRO A 212 32.86 4.42 16.75
N ILE A 213 31.63 4.51 17.27
CA ILE A 213 31.34 5.26 18.51
C ILE A 213 31.97 4.55 19.71
N PHE A 214 31.78 3.24 19.84
CA PHE A 214 32.37 2.48 20.94
C PHE A 214 33.91 2.46 20.88
N ALA A 215 34.49 2.41 19.68
CA ALA A 215 35.93 2.53 19.50
C ALA A 215 36.42 3.90 20.00
N SER A 216 35.78 5.00 19.59
CA SER A 216 36.13 6.35 20.07
C SER A 216 36.05 6.46 21.59
N LEU A 217 35.01 5.88 22.20
CA LEU A 217 34.85 5.85 23.65
C LEU A 217 35.94 5.02 24.35
N ALA A 218 36.27 3.84 23.81
CA ALA A 218 37.26 2.94 24.39
C ALA A 218 38.68 3.53 24.40
N PHE A 219 39.02 4.34 23.38
CA PHE A 219 40.33 4.98 23.27
C PHE A 219 40.38 6.39 23.91
N SER A 220 39.33 6.82 24.63
CA SER A 220 39.21 8.18 25.20
C SER A 220 39.55 9.25 24.17
N ALA A 221 39.03 9.07 22.95
CA ALA A 221 39.46 9.86 21.81
C ALA A 221 39.05 11.34 21.96
N PRO A 222 39.85 12.29 21.47
CA PRO A 222 39.50 13.70 21.44
C PRO A 222 38.14 13.94 20.76
N TYR A 223 37.48 15.06 21.10
CA TYR A 223 36.16 15.43 20.58
C TYR A 223 36.04 15.33 19.05
N ILE A 224 37.10 15.70 18.32
CA ILE A 224 37.19 15.60 16.86
C ILE A 224 36.92 14.17 16.37
N TRP A 225 37.55 13.19 17.02
CA TRP A 225 37.39 11.78 16.70
C TRP A 225 36.00 11.26 17.07
N ALA A 226 35.39 11.80 18.13
CA ALA A 226 34.00 11.46 18.47
C ALA A 226 33.03 11.91 17.37
N GLY A 227 33.18 13.12 16.83
CA GLY A 227 32.35 13.59 15.71
C GLY A 227 32.58 12.81 14.41
N ILE A 228 33.83 12.46 14.10
CA ILE A 228 34.16 11.57 12.97
C ILE A 228 33.52 10.19 13.15
N SER A 229 33.49 9.66 14.37
CA SER A 229 32.82 8.38 14.67
C SER A 229 31.31 8.44 14.45
N VAL A 230 30.65 9.55 14.80
CA VAL A 230 29.21 9.75 14.49
C VAL A 230 28.99 9.85 12.98
N ALA A 231 29.85 10.56 12.25
CA ALA A 231 29.79 10.62 10.79
C ALA A 231 29.97 9.23 10.14
N ALA A 232 30.92 8.44 10.65
CA ALA A 232 31.14 7.06 10.20
C ALA A 232 29.93 6.17 10.48
N LEU A 233 29.29 6.32 11.65
CA LEU A 233 28.04 5.60 11.97
C LEU A 233 26.96 5.91 10.94
N LEU A 234 26.67 7.20 10.69
CA LEU A 234 25.64 7.61 9.74
C LEU A 234 25.93 7.07 8.33
N LEU A 235 27.20 7.10 7.92
CA LEU A 235 27.61 6.59 6.62
C LEU A 235 27.37 5.07 6.51
N ILE A 236 27.81 4.29 7.49
CA ILE A 236 27.62 2.82 7.49
C ILE A 236 26.13 2.47 7.54
N ALA A 237 25.37 3.13 8.42
CA ALA A 237 23.93 2.94 8.54
C ALA A 237 23.20 3.27 7.23
N SER A 238 23.64 4.30 6.51
CA SER A 238 23.05 4.70 5.22
C SER A 238 23.17 3.61 4.16
N PHE A 239 24.28 2.87 4.12
CA PHE A 239 24.43 1.70 3.24
C PHE A 239 23.52 0.54 3.66
N GLY A 240 23.28 0.38 4.96
CA GLY A 240 22.29 -0.57 5.47
C GLY A 240 20.87 -0.24 5.00
N CYS A 241 20.45 1.02 5.16
CA CYS A 241 19.18 1.53 4.65
C CYS A 241 19.07 1.40 3.12
N TYR A 242 20.15 1.66 2.38
CA TYR A 242 20.21 1.48 0.93
C TYR A 242 19.89 0.02 0.55
N ALA A 243 20.47 -0.96 1.24
CA ALA A 243 20.21 -2.37 1.00
C ALA A 243 18.73 -2.73 1.26
N PHE A 244 18.17 -2.29 2.40
CA PHE A 244 16.76 -2.52 2.73
C PHE A 244 15.80 -1.93 1.71
N ILE A 245 16.02 -0.69 1.30
CA ILE A 245 15.12 -0.01 0.36
C ILE A 245 15.22 -0.63 -1.02
N ARG A 246 16.44 -0.96 -1.48
CA ARG A 246 16.63 -1.61 -2.77
C ARG A 246 15.92 -2.97 -2.84
N ALA A 247 15.96 -3.75 -1.75
CA ALA A 247 15.28 -5.02 -1.65
C ALA A 247 13.75 -4.86 -1.51
N GLY A 248 13.34 -3.98 -0.60
CA GLY A 248 11.95 -3.75 -0.21
C GLY A 248 11.11 -3.14 -1.33
N VAL A 249 11.65 -2.20 -2.13
CA VAL A 249 10.88 -1.54 -3.20
C VAL A 249 10.40 -2.53 -4.25
N TYR A 250 11.24 -3.49 -4.64
CA TYR A 250 10.90 -4.51 -5.64
C TYR A 250 10.04 -5.62 -5.02
N ASN A 251 10.35 -6.05 -3.79
CA ASN A 251 9.53 -7.04 -3.09
C ASN A 251 8.09 -6.54 -2.86
N ALA A 252 7.94 -5.30 -2.39
CA ALA A 252 6.64 -4.67 -2.20
C ALA A 252 5.84 -4.54 -3.51
N ALA A 253 6.51 -4.37 -4.65
CA ALA A 253 5.83 -4.35 -5.95
C ALA A 253 5.23 -5.73 -6.30
N MET A 254 5.95 -6.81 -5.99
CA MET A 254 5.43 -8.17 -6.17
C MET A 254 4.30 -8.47 -5.18
N ASP A 255 4.44 -8.07 -3.92
CA ASP A 255 3.41 -8.24 -2.89
C ASP A 255 2.11 -7.50 -3.25
N LYS A 256 2.22 -6.29 -3.83
CA LYS A 256 1.06 -5.54 -4.35
C LYS A 256 0.30 -6.29 -5.44
N LEU A 257 1.01 -6.88 -6.40
CA LEU A 257 0.39 -7.64 -7.50
C LEU A 257 -0.20 -8.97 -7.04
N LEU A 258 0.39 -9.60 -6.02
CA LEU A 258 -0.11 -10.83 -5.42
C LEU A 258 -1.19 -10.60 -4.35
N GLU A 259 -1.43 -9.34 -3.98
CA GLU A 259 -2.28 -8.94 -2.85
C GLU A 259 -1.91 -9.67 -1.54
N GLU A 260 -0.60 -9.81 -1.27
CA GLU A 260 -0.06 -10.49 -0.09
C GLU A 260 0.35 -9.48 1.01
N GLY A 261 0.39 -9.94 2.26
CA GLY A 261 0.83 -9.14 3.41
C GLY A 261 -0.07 -7.92 3.69
N ASP A 262 0.51 -6.72 3.65
CA ASP A 262 -0.22 -5.47 3.90
C ASP A 262 -1.11 -5.05 2.72
N TYR A 263 -0.99 -5.70 1.55
CA TYR A 263 -1.70 -5.35 0.32
C TYR A 263 -2.91 -6.25 0.03
N THR A 264 -3.32 -7.09 0.98
CA THR A 264 -4.58 -7.85 0.85
C THR A 264 -5.76 -6.90 0.67
N ARG A 265 -6.79 -7.33 -0.07
CA ARG A 265 -8.03 -6.53 -0.28
C ARG A 265 -8.63 -6.06 1.05
N GLU A 266 -8.62 -6.93 2.05
CA GLU A 266 -9.09 -6.62 3.40
C GLU A 266 -8.29 -5.47 4.05
N ASN A 267 -6.96 -5.48 3.94
CA ASN A 267 -6.10 -4.44 4.49
C ASN A 267 -6.21 -3.12 3.72
N LYS A 268 -6.36 -3.16 2.39
CA LYS A 268 -6.59 -1.96 1.56
C LYS A 268 -7.87 -1.22 1.99
N ARG A 269 -8.99 -1.92 2.13
CA ARG A 269 -10.28 -1.33 2.56
C ARG A 269 -10.21 -0.76 3.97
N LYS A 270 -9.45 -1.41 4.87
CA LYS A 270 -9.31 -0.98 6.27
C LYS A 270 -8.32 0.17 6.45
N ASN A 271 -7.30 0.28 5.61
CA ASN A 271 -6.28 1.32 5.71
C ASN A 271 -6.82 2.71 5.32
N SER A 272 -7.76 2.83 4.39
CA SER A 272 -8.38 4.12 4.07
C SER A 272 -9.17 4.69 5.25
N VAL A 273 -9.95 3.85 5.93
CA VAL A 273 -10.72 4.23 7.13
C VAL A 273 -9.79 4.52 8.31
N PHE A 274 -8.78 3.67 8.53
CA PHE A 274 -7.81 3.88 9.60
C PHE A 274 -6.98 5.15 9.39
N GLY A 275 -6.62 5.47 8.14
CA GLY A 275 -5.93 6.71 7.80
C GLY A 275 -6.75 7.95 8.16
N ALA A 276 -8.06 7.93 7.89
CA ALA A 276 -8.96 9.00 8.29
C ALA A 276 -9.07 9.13 9.82
N ILE A 277 -9.19 8.00 10.55
CA ILE A 277 -9.23 7.99 12.02
C ILE A 277 -7.92 8.50 12.63
N SER A 278 -6.78 8.07 12.08
CA SER A 278 -5.45 8.51 12.52
C SER A 278 -5.26 10.02 12.30
N THR A 279 -5.67 10.53 11.13
CA THR A 279 -5.62 11.95 10.82
C THR A 279 -6.51 12.76 11.77
N ALA A 280 -7.74 12.32 11.99
CA ALA A 280 -8.66 12.96 12.94
C ALA A 280 -8.10 12.95 14.37
N TYR A 281 -7.51 11.83 14.80
CA TYR A 281 -6.88 11.71 16.11
C TYR A 281 -5.78 12.75 16.33
N TRP A 282 -4.84 12.87 15.39
CA TRP A 282 -3.75 13.84 15.51
C TRP A 282 -4.24 15.29 15.42
N LEU A 283 -5.25 15.57 14.59
CA LEU A 283 -5.88 16.89 14.53
C LEU A 283 -6.55 17.26 15.87
N VAL A 284 -7.24 16.32 16.52
CA VAL A 284 -7.84 16.53 17.85
C VAL A 284 -6.76 16.74 18.91
N VAL A 285 -5.71 15.92 18.94
CA VAL A 285 -4.58 16.08 19.87
C VAL A 285 -3.91 17.43 19.69
N THR A 286 -3.70 17.86 18.44
CA THR A 286 -3.10 19.15 18.11
C THR A 286 -4.01 20.31 18.51
N ALA A 287 -5.32 20.23 18.22
CA ALA A 287 -6.29 21.24 18.61
C ALA A 287 -6.39 21.37 20.15
N LEU A 288 -6.35 20.26 20.87
CA LEU A 288 -6.36 20.22 22.33
C LEU A 288 -5.09 20.81 22.92
N PHE A 289 -3.93 20.51 22.33
CA PHE A 289 -2.66 21.15 22.68
C PHE A 289 -2.69 22.67 22.45
N LEU A 290 -3.20 23.13 21.30
CA LEU A 290 -3.30 24.55 20.98
C LEU A 290 -4.29 25.29 21.89
N TYR A 291 -5.44 24.69 22.19
CA TYR A 291 -6.44 25.26 23.09
C TYR A 291 -5.91 25.37 24.53
N LEU A 292 -5.19 24.36 25.02
CA LEU A 292 -4.60 24.40 26.36
C LEU A 292 -3.37 25.33 26.44
N SER A 293 -2.61 25.48 25.35
CA SER A 293 -1.42 26.34 25.32
C SER A 293 -1.77 27.82 25.11
N PHE A 294 -2.73 28.12 24.23
CA PHE A 294 -3.03 29.46 23.73
C PHE A 294 -4.49 29.91 23.91
N GLY A 295 -5.35 29.08 24.51
CA GLY A 295 -6.75 29.40 24.76
C GLY A 295 -6.98 30.28 26.00
N PRO A 296 -8.26 30.46 26.42
CA PRO A 296 -8.65 31.41 27.46
C PRO A 296 -7.99 31.19 28.82
N SER A 297 -7.57 29.96 29.09
CA SER A 297 -6.94 29.53 30.35
C SER A 297 -5.45 29.16 30.17
N GLY A 298 -4.87 29.42 28.99
CA GLY A 298 -3.51 29.03 28.63
C GLY A 298 -2.49 30.12 28.94
N ASN A 299 -1.33 29.73 29.50
CA ASN A 299 -0.28 30.68 29.89
C ASN A 299 0.71 31.04 28.76
N GLY A 300 0.44 30.65 27.50
CA GLY A 300 1.31 30.94 26.35
C GLY A 300 2.71 30.30 26.39
N GLN A 301 3.05 29.61 27.47
CA GLN A 301 4.29 28.88 27.68
C GLN A 301 3.99 27.37 27.68
N PRO A 302 4.40 26.60 26.67
CA PRO A 302 4.13 25.17 26.56
C PRO A 302 4.81 24.29 27.62
N GLY A 303 5.44 24.88 28.65
CA GLY A 303 6.51 24.27 29.46
C GLY A 303 6.21 22.87 29.98
N THR A 304 5.00 22.64 30.48
CA THR A 304 4.57 21.31 30.96
C THR A 304 3.72 20.55 29.96
N LEU A 305 3.16 21.17 28.92
CA LEU A 305 2.18 20.56 28.00
C LEU A 305 2.77 19.51 27.04
N TRP A 306 4.08 19.28 27.06
CA TRP A 306 4.75 18.25 26.26
C TRP A 306 4.25 16.83 26.54
N TYR A 307 3.80 16.54 27.77
CA TYR A 307 3.29 15.21 28.11
C TYR A 307 2.04 14.82 27.31
N ILE A 308 1.29 15.79 26.75
CA ILE A 308 0.15 15.53 25.87
C ILE A 308 0.59 14.68 24.67
N TRP A 309 1.75 14.99 24.09
CA TRP A 309 2.29 14.24 22.96
C TRP A 309 2.73 12.83 23.35
N ALA A 310 3.32 12.66 24.54
CA ALA A 310 3.71 11.35 25.07
C ALA A 310 2.47 10.46 25.34
N ILE A 311 1.45 11.01 26.01
CA ILE A 311 0.18 10.32 26.28
C ILE A 311 -0.53 10.00 24.96
N ALA A 312 -0.56 10.95 24.03
CA ALA A 312 -1.15 10.73 22.71
C ALA A 312 -0.43 9.63 21.92
N GLY A 313 0.89 9.52 22.01
CA GLY A 313 1.64 8.42 21.41
C GLY A 313 1.26 7.05 21.98
N ILE A 314 1.14 6.94 23.31
CA ILE A 314 0.75 5.70 24.00
C ILE A 314 -0.68 5.31 23.65
N LEU A 315 -1.63 6.25 23.71
CA LEU A 315 -3.03 6.03 23.34
C LEU A 315 -3.18 5.64 21.87
N TYR A 316 -2.42 6.26 20.98
CA TYR A 316 -2.38 5.88 19.56
C TYR A 316 -1.88 4.45 19.38
N GLY A 317 -0.83 4.05 20.11
CA GLY A 317 -0.35 2.67 20.15
C GLY A 317 -1.43 1.68 20.61
N ALA A 318 -2.21 2.04 21.62
CA ALA A 318 -3.34 1.23 22.07
C ALA A 318 -4.45 1.11 21.01
N ILE A 319 -4.79 2.20 20.31
CA ILE A 319 -5.76 2.22 19.20
C ILE A 319 -5.29 1.29 18.05
N VAL A 320 -4.00 1.36 17.69
CA VAL A 320 -3.39 0.49 16.68
C VAL A 320 -3.41 -0.98 17.14
N ALA A 321 -3.10 -1.28 18.39
CA ALA A 321 -3.15 -2.64 18.92
C ALA A 321 -4.59 -3.20 18.90
N PHE A 322 -5.58 -2.37 19.22
CA PHE A 322 -6.99 -2.75 19.22
C PHE A 322 -7.50 -3.09 17.81
N LYS A 323 -7.02 -2.37 16.78
CA LYS A 323 -7.24 -2.71 15.36
C LYS A 323 -6.84 -4.16 15.09
N ASN A 324 -5.65 -4.57 15.51
CA ASN A 324 -5.11 -5.90 15.22
C ASN A 324 -5.88 -7.04 15.92
N VAL A 325 -6.44 -6.77 17.10
CA VAL A 325 -7.26 -7.75 17.85
C VAL A 325 -8.64 -7.94 17.20
N PHE A 326 -9.29 -6.87 16.75
CA PHE A 326 -10.57 -6.97 16.05
C PHE A 326 -10.43 -7.62 14.66
N VAL A 327 -9.32 -7.38 13.97
CA VAL A 327 -8.97 -8.03 12.70
C VAL A 327 -8.92 -9.56 12.84
N ARG A 328 -8.42 -10.09 13.96
CA ARG A 328 -8.32 -11.55 14.17
C ARG A 328 -9.65 -12.26 14.44
N LYS A 329 -10.69 -11.53 14.88
CA LYS A 329 -12.02 -12.09 15.17
C LYS A 329 -12.99 -12.04 13.98
N GLY A 330 -12.74 -11.20 12.96
CA GLY A 330 -13.60 -11.05 11.79
C GLY A 330 -13.43 -12.11 10.70
N GLY A 331 -12.30 -12.82 10.65
CA GLY A 331 -11.99 -13.83 9.60
C GLY A 331 -12.44 -15.26 9.91
N LYS A 332 -13.36 -15.44 10.87
CA LYS A 332 -13.93 -16.77 11.24
C LYS A 332 -15.46 -16.79 11.20
N ARG A 333 -16.08 -16.01 10.33
CA ARG A 333 -17.49 -16.13 9.99
C ARG A 333 -17.66 -16.14 8.50
#